data_AF-A0A9E0E341-F1
#
_entry.id   AF-A0A9E0E341-F1
#
_cell.length_a   1.000
_cell.length_b   1.000
_cell.length_c   1.000
_cell.angle_alpha   90.00
_cell.angle_beta   90.00
_cell.angle_gamma   90.00
#
_symmetry.space_group_name_H-M   'P 1'
#
loop_
_entity.id
_entity.type
_entity.pdbx_description
1 polymer ?
#
loop_
_entity_poly.entity_id
_entity_poly.type
_entity_poly.pdbx_seq_one_letter_code
_entity_poly.pdbx_strand_id
1 'polypeptide(L)'
;MRRIDELKKEIIHEILNSEEYREYRRLQSEINRTPDLKRQVDEFRMRNFELQNSENVPDMFAAMENLNKEYADMRNQDIVNRYLMTEITFCRFMRDIYKDIAEAVDMDLDFLG
;
A
#
# COMPACT_ATOMS: atom_id res chain seq x y z
N MET A 1 22.54 -11.26 -19.15
CA MET A 1 21.22 -11.47 -18.49
C MET A 1 21.33 -12.20 -17.15
N ARG A 2 22.13 -13.27 -16.99
CA ARG A 2 22.20 -14.06 -15.73
C ARG A 2 22.42 -13.27 -14.43
N ARG A 3 23.28 -12.24 -14.42
CA ARG A 3 23.59 -11.48 -13.19
C ARG A 3 22.42 -10.62 -12.68
N ILE A 4 21.65 -10.01 -13.58
CA ILE A 4 20.47 -9.23 -13.19
C ILE A 4 19.39 -10.16 -12.60
N ASP A 5 19.23 -11.36 -13.16
CA ASP A 5 18.28 -12.34 -12.63
C ASP A 5 18.69 -12.84 -11.24
N GLU A 6 19.98 -12.98 -10.96
CA GLU A 6 20.51 -13.28 -9.62
C GLU A 6 20.22 -12.15 -8.63
N LEU A 7 20.59 -10.91 -8.97
CA LEU A 7 20.36 -9.74 -8.11
C LEU A 7 18.87 -9.50 -7.83
N LYS A 8 18.00 -9.76 -8.82
CA LYS A 8 16.54 -9.73 -8.63
C LYS A 8 16.09 -10.76 -7.60
N LYS A 9 16.66 -11.97 -7.59
CA LYS A 9 16.32 -12.98 -6.58
C LYS A 9 16.82 -12.57 -5.21
N GLU A 10 18.01 -12.01 -5.11
CA GLU A 10 18.59 -11.51 -3.86
C GLU A 10 17.72 -10.38 -3.27
N ILE A 11 17.37 -9.35 -4.04
CA ILE A 11 16.53 -8.26 -3.54
C ILE A 11 15.12 -8.73 -3.15
N ILE A 12 14.52 -9.64 -3.93
CA ILE A 12 13.23 -10.25 -3.56
C ILE A 12 13.37 -11.02 -2.24
N HIS A 13 14.45 -11.78 -2.07
CA HIS A 13 14.70 -12.51 -0.83
C HIS A 13 14.80 -11.56 0.37
N GLU A 14 15.54 -10.47 0.25
CA GLU A 14 15.68 -9.49 1.32
C GLU A 14 14.35 -8.80 1.64
N ILE A 15 13.58 -8.39 0.63
CA ILE A 15 12.23 -7.81 0.82
C ILE A 15 11.32 -8.80 1.55
N LEU A 16 11.30 -10.08 1.15
CA LEU A 16 10.44 -11.08 1.78
C LEU A 16 10.85 -11.41 3.24
N ASN A 17 12.10 -11.13 3.61
CA ASN A 17 12.61 -11.32 4.97
C ASN A 17 12.60 -10.03 5.80
N SER A 18 12.31 -8.88 5.20
CA SER A 18 12.24 -7.59 5.88
C SER A 18 11.13 -7.57 6.94
N GLU A 19 11.30 -6.74 7.96
CA GLU A 19 10.31 -6.58 9.03
C GLU A 19 9.01 -6.01 8.47
N GLU A 20 9.11 -5.05 7.56
CA GLU A 20 7.98 -4.38 6.90
C GLU A 20 7.09 -5.39 6.16
N TYR A 21 7.68 -6.27 5.35
CA TYR A 21 6.91 -7.28 4.63
C TYR A 21 6.32 -8.32 5.58
N ARG A 22 7.10 -8.80 6.55
CA ARG A 22 6.65 -9.82 7.50
C ARG A 22 5.49 -9.33 8.36
N GLU A 23 5.57 -8.11 8.88
CA GLU A 23 4.49 -7.51 9.68
C GLU A 23 3.25 -7.24 8.81
N TYR A 24 3.43 -6.74 7.59
CA TYR A 24 2.33 -6.59 6.63
C TYR A 24 1.60 -7.91 6.38
N ARG A 25 2.35 -8.98 6.10
CA ARG A 25 1.78 -10.32 5.86
C ARG A 25 1.11 -10.89 7.09
N ARG A 26 1.68 -10.69 8.28
CA ARG A 26 1.09 -11.16 9.55
C ARG A 26 -0.28 -10.52 9.78
N LEU A 27 -0.36 -9.19 9.70
CA LEU A 27 -1.61 -8.44 9.87
C LEU A 27 -2.62 -8.76 8.76
N GLN A 28 -2.16 -8.91 7.52
CA GLN A 28 -3.04 -9.33 6.42
C GLN A 28 -3.67 -10.70 6.69
N SER A 29 -2.89 -11.67 7.18
CA SER A 29 -3.39 -12.98 7.56
C SER A 29 -4.41 -12.90 8.69
N GLU A 30 -4.26 -11.97 9.64
CA GLU A 30 -5.25 -11.74 10.70
C GLU A 30 -6.56 -11.15 10.17
N ILE A 31 -6.51 -10.12 9.33
CA ILE A 31 -7.71 -9.56 8.68
C ILE A 31 -8.43 -10.64 7.85
N ASN A 32 -7.69 -11.48 7.14
CA ASN A 32 -8.25 -12.55 6.29
C ASN A 32 -8.97 -13.66 7.08
N ARG A 33 -8.78 -13.76 8.41
CA ARG A 33 -9.51 -14.74 9.23
C ARG A 33 -10.99 -14.36 9.42
N THR A 34 -11.35 -13.11 9.18
CA THR A 34 -12.71 -12.60 9.32
C THR A 34 -13.20 -12.05 7.98
N PRO A 35 -13.92 -12.86 7.18
CA PRO A 35 -14.34 -12.47 5.82
C PRO A 35 -15.07 -11.13 5.75
N ASP A 36 -15.99 -10.86 6.70
CA ASP A 36 -16.74 -9.60 6.74
C ASP A 36 -15.87 -8.39 7.04
N LEU A 37 -14.82 -8.55 7.85
CA LEU A 37 -13.86 -7.50 8.14
C LEU A 37 -12.97 -7.25 6.91
N LYS A 38 -12.48 -8.32 6.27
CA LYS A 38 -11.69 -8.21 5.03
C LYS A 38 -12.47 -7.48 3.94
N ARG A 39 -13.75 -7.80 3.75
CA ARG A 39 -14.62 -7.14 2.78
C ARG A 39 -14.72 -5.64 3.05
N GLN A 40 -15.01 -5.25 4.29
CA GLN A 40 -15.10 -3.83 4.67
C GLN A 40 -13.77 -3.09 4.48
N VAL A 41 -12.65 -3.72 4.87
CA VAL A 41 -11.30 -3.16 4.67
C VAL A 41 -11.01 -2.96 3.18
N ASP A 42 -11.35 -3.91 2.33
CA ASP A 42 -11.15 -3.80 0.88
C ASP A 42 -12.03 -2.72 0.25
N GLU A 43 -13.30 -2.66 0.61
CA GLU A 43 -14.24 -1.62 0.15
C GLU A 43 -13.73 -0.23 0.54
N PHE A 44 -13.26 -0.07 1.79
CA PHE A 44 -12.64 1.17 2.25
C PHE A 44 -11.39 1.51 1.43
N ARG A 45 -10.48 0.55 1.22
CA ARG A 45 -9.23 0.76 0.45
C ARG A 45 -9.52 1.16 -0.99
N MET A 46 -10.48 0.50 -1.64
CA MET A 46 -10.90 0.80 -3.01
C MET A 46 -11.47 2.22 -3.11
N ARG A 47 -12.44 2.56 -2.26
CA ARG A 47 -13.03 3.92 -2.24
C ARG A 47 -12.01 5.00 -1.90
N ASN A 48 -11.09 4.72 -0.98
CA ASN A 48 -10.01 5.64 -0.64
C ASN A 48 -9.09 5.87 -1.85
N PHE A 49 -8.76 4.81 -2.60
CA PHE A 49 -7.98 4.92 -3.83
C PHE A 49 -8.72 5.73 -4.91
N GLU A 50 -9.99 5.42 -5.17
CA GLU A 50 -10.83 6.16 -6.13
C GLU A 50 -10.90 7.64 -5.78
N LEU A 51 -11.09 7.96 -4.49
CA LEU A 51 -11.16 9.33 -4.01
C LEU A 51 -9.85 10.07 -4.24
N GLN A 52 -8.70 9.46 -3.90
CA GLN A 52 -7.38 10.07 -4.06
C GLN A 52 -6.97 10.30 -5.53
N ASN A 53 -7.46 9.46 -6.45
CA ASN A 53 -7.15 9.58 -7.88
C ASN A 53 -8.21 10.36 -8.67
N SER A 54 -9.25 10.88 -8.01
CA SER A 54 -10.27 11.69 -8.65
C SER A 54 -9.79 13.13 -8.83
N GLU A 55 -9.75 13.63 -10.06
CA GLU A 55 -9.28 14.99 -10.39
C GLU A 55 -10.22 16.10 -9.90
N ASN A 56 -11.49 15.79 -9.61
CA ASN A 56 -12.55 16.77 -9.35
C ASN A 56 -13.28 16.52 -8.02
N VAL A 57 -12.56 16.30 -6.93
CA VAL A 57 -13.16 16.27 -5.59
C VAL A 57 -13.17 17.70 -5.02
N PRO A 58 -14.33 18.38 -4.90
CA PRO A 58 -14.39 19.78 -4.50
C PRO A 58 -13.84 20.04 -3.10
N ASP A 59 -14.01 19.08 -2.19
CA ASP A 59 -13.43 19.08 -0.85
C ASP A 59 -12.94 17.67 -0.50
N MET A 60 -11.66 17.42 -0.80
CA MET A 60 -10.99 16.15 -0.49
C MET A 60 -10.99 15.85 1.01
N PHE A 61 -10.85 16.88 1.86
CA PHE A 61 -10.76 16.69 3.30
C PHE A 61 -12.10 16.22 3.87
N ALA A 62 -13.20 16.89 3.51
CA ALA A 62 -14.54 16.48 3.92
C ALA A 62 -14.92 15.11 3.36
N ALA A 63 -14.56 14.81 2.10
CA ALA A 63 -14.83 13.50 1.50
C ALA A 63 -14.08 12.37 2.21
N MET A 64 -12.81 12.60 2.57
CA MET A 64 -12.03 11.68 3.40
C MET A 64 -12.65 11.50 4.78
N GLU A 65 -13.03 12.58 5.46
CA GLU A 65 -13.66 12.50 6.77
C GLU A 65 -14.97 11.69 6.73
N ASN A 66 -15.80 11.92 5.71
CA ASN A 66 -17.03 11.18 5.51
C ASN A 66 -16.77 9.68 5.27
N LEU A 67 -15.76 9.33 4.47
CA LEU A 67 -15.36 7.94 4.26
C LEU A 67 -14.86 7.30 5.57
N ASN A 68 -14.08 8.04 6.37
CA ASN A 68 -13.66 7.56 7.69
C ASN A 68 -14.86 7.32 8.63
N LYS A 69 -15.87 8.20 8.60
CA LYS A 69 -17.11 8.08 9.39
C LYS A 69 -17.98 6.91 8.95
N GLU A 70 -18.15 6.70 7.65
CA GLU A 70 -18.95 5.59 7.10
C GLU A 70 -18.41 4.24 7.55
N TYR A 71 -17.08 4.10 7.65
CA TYR A 71 -16.40 2.89 8.07
C TYR A 71 -15.91 2.95 9.52
N ALA A 72 -16.48 3.80 10.37
CA ALA A 72 -16.00 4.04 11.74
C ALA A 72 -15.94 2.76 12.58
N ASP A 73 -16.94 1.89 12.52
CA ASP A 73 -16.98 0.65 13.31
C ASP A 73 -15.81 -0.30 12.95
N MET A 74 -15.47 -0.38 11.66
CA MET A 74 -14.32 -1.12 11.18
C MET A 74 -13.01 -0.42 11.57
N ARG A 75 -12.95 0.91 11.40
CA ARG A 75 -11.78 1.76 11.70
C ARG A 75 -11.50 1.91 13.19
N ASN A 76 -12.44 1.63 14.08
CA ASN A 76 -12.21 1.63 15.53
C ASN A 76 -11.52 0.36 16.02
N GLN A 77 -11.37 -0.67 15.17
CA GLN A 77 -10.67 -1.89 15.52
C GLN A 77 -9.15 -1.68 15.41
N ASP A 78 -8.42 -1.99 16.48
CA ASP A 78 -6.94 -1.84 16.54
C ASP A 78 -6.25 -2.57 15.38
N ILE A 79 -6.67 -3.81 15.11
CA ILE A 79 -6.10 -4.65 14.06
C ILE A 79 -6.21 -4.01 12.67
N VAL A 80 -7.31 -3.31 12.40
CA VAL A 80 -7.55 -2.62 11.13
C VAL A 80 -6.60 -1.44 10.98
N ASN A 81 -6.50 -0.59 11.99
CA ASN A 81 -5.63 0.58 11.93
C ASN A 81 -4.17 0.16 11.78
N ARG A 82 -3.75 -0.86 12.54
CA ARG A 82 -2.40 -1.42 12.41
C ARG A 82 -2.15 -1.98 11.02
N TYR A 83 -3.12 -2.71 10.45
CA TYR A 83 -3.01 -3.24 9.09
C TYR A 83 -2.85 -2.11 8.06
N LEU A 84 -3.72 -1.10 8.09
CA LEU A 84 -3.68 0.03 7.15
C LEU A 84 -2.39 0.86 7.30
N MET A 85 -1.92 1.11 8.52
CA MET A 85 -0.66 1.83 8.75
C MET A 85 0.56 1.03 8.27
N THR A 86 0.57 -0.27 8.52
CA THR A 86 1.65 -1.16 8.06
C THR A 86 1.64 -1.26 6.54
N GLU A 87 0.46 -1.34 5.92
CA GLU A 87 0.33 -1.33 4.46
C GLU A 87 0.91 -0.05 3.84
N ILE A 88 0.60 1.13 4.41
CA ILE A 88 1.19 2.40 3.95
C ILE A 88 2.70 2.38 4.07
N THR A 89 3.22 1.89 5.21
CA THR A 89 4.64 1.82 5.48
C THR A 89 5.36 0.91 4.49
N PHE A 90 4.84 -0.29 4.27
CA PHE A 90 5.39 -1.25 3.30
C PHE A 90 5.28 -0.72 1.86
N CYS A 91 4.19 -0.07 1.48
CA CYS A 91 4.04 0.53 0.15
C CYS A 91 5.06 1.66 -0.09
N ARG A 92 5.40 2.47 0.94
CA ARG A 92 6.46 3.48 0.86
C ARG A 92 7.83 2.84 0.70
N PHE A 93 8.14 1.85 1.53
CA PHE A 93 9.38 1.07 1.42
C PHE A 93 9.59 0.50 0.01
N MET A 94 8.56 -0.12 -0.58
CA MET A 94 8.63 -0.63 -1.96
C MET A 94 8.78 0.48 -3.01
N ARG A 95 8.08 1.61 -2.82
CA ARG A 95 8.18 2.75 -3.73
C ARG A 95 9.60 3.32 -3.75
N ASP A 96 10.23 3.44 -2.59
CA ASP A 96 11.59 3.96 -2.48
C ASP A 96 12.57 3.05 -3.24
N ILE A 97 12.46 1.72 -3.10
CA ILE A 97 13.25 0.76 -3.90
C ILE A 97 13.03 0.94 -5.40
N TYR A 98 11.77 1.06 -5.85
CA TYR A 98 11.47 1.25 -7.27
C TYR A 98 12.02 2.58 -7.80
N LYS A 99 11.93 3.64 -6.99
CA LYS A 99 12.42 4.96 -7.32
C LYS A 99 13.95 4.96 -7.45
N ASP A 100 14.66 4.37 -6.50
CA ASP A 100 16.13 4.26 -6.52
C ASP A 100 16.61 3.52 -7.78
N ILE A 101 15.90 2.45 -8.19
CA ILE A 101 16.21 1.72 -9.42
C ILE A 101 15.93 2.61 -10.65
N ALA A 102 14.78 3.28 -10.70
CA ALA A 102 14.39 4.10 -11.84
C ALA A 102 15.29 5.33 -12.03
N GLU A 103 15.69 6.01 -10.94
CA GLU A 103 16.60 7.17 -10.98
C GLU A 103 18.03 6.76 -11.33
N ALA A 104 18.47 5.55 -10.97
CA ALA A 104 19.80 5.04 -11.33
C ALA A 104 19.90 4.62 -12.80
N VAL A 105 18.78 4.28 -13.44
CA VAL A 105 18.75 3.95 -14.86
C VAL A 105 18.43 5.23 -15.62
N ASP A 106 19.42 5.75 -16.35
CA ASP A 106 19.28 6.92 -17.21
C ASP A 106 18.33 6.61 -18.39
N MET A 107 17.04 6.71 -18.13
CA MET A 107 15.97 6.59 -19.11
C MET A 107 15.55 7.98 -19.53
N ASP A 108 15.52 8.23 -20.84
CA ASP A 108 14.86 9.40 -21.41
C ASP A 108 13.36 9.31 -21.10
N LEU A 109 12.93 10.06 -20.09
CA LEU A 109 11.53 10.17 -19.66
C LEU A 109 10.95 11.54 -20.03
N ASP A 110 11.67 12.35 -20.79
CA ASP A 110 11.28 13.73 -21.15
C ASP A 110 9.97 13.77 -21.95
N PHE A 111 9.61 12.66 -22.59
CA PHE A 111 8.35 12.51 -23.32
C PHE A 111 7.10 12.38 -22.41
N LEU A 112 7.27 12.16 -21.10
CA LEU A 112 6.17 12.04 -20.15
C LEU A 112 5.69 13.39 -19.58
N GLY A 113 6.37 14.50 -19.91
CA GLY A 113 5.93 15.88 -19.62
C GLY A 113 6.88 16.66 -18.72
#